data_AF-A0A9D2I757-F1
#
_entry.id   AF-A0A9D2I757-F1
#
_cell.length_a   1.000
_cell.length_b   1.000
_cell.length_c   1.000
_cell.angle_alpha   90.00
_cell.angle_beta   90.00
_cell.angle_gamma   90.00
#
_symmetry.space_group_name_H-M   'P 1'
#
loop_
_entity.id
_entity.type
_entity.pdbx_description
1 polymer ?
#
loop_
_entity_poly.entity_id
_entity_poly.type
_entity_poly.pdbx_seq_one_letter_code
_entity_poly.pdbx_strand_id
1 'polypeptide(L)'
;MEMIKDVDKSTVVSCRLIDSPVLGPISVKELSGGVKTLIIMAFDESGKIFNASACGDNCAKWILKIGKQKDLTINLRHIMEFGEKEFEAKILNTGEMVHNMSEFVEIAGRYV
;
A
#
# COMPACT_ATOMS: atom_id res chain seq x y z
N MET A 1 11.75 1.04 8.52
CA MET A 1 11.39 2.37 9.08
C MET A 1 10.99 3.39 8.02
N GLU A 2 11.52 3.31 6.80
CA GLU A 2 11.20 4.25 5.71
C GLU A 2 9.69 4.42 5.47
N MET A 3 8.89 3.34 5.52
CA MET A 3 7.42 3.40 5.37
C MET A 3 6.74 4.34 6.37
N ILE A 4 7.10 4.27 7.66
CA ILE A 4 6.49 5.11 8.71
C ILE A 4 6.85 6.58 8.46
N LYS A 5 8.13 6.85 8.13
CA LYS A 5 8.59 8.21 7.85
C LYS A 5 7.99 8.77 6.56
N ASP A 6 7.68 7.93 5.60
CA ASP A 6 7.22 8.39 4.30
C ASP A 6 5.69 8.55 4.22
N VAL A 7 4.92 7.63 4.81
CA VAL A 7 3.45 7.68 4.81
C VAL A 7 2.93 8.56 5.96
N ASP A 8 3.39 8.33 7.18
CA ASP A 8 2.91 9.05 8.39
C ASP A 8 3.76 10.27 8.75
N LYS A 9 4.86 10.52 8.01
CA LYS A 9 5.82 11.60 8.31
C LYS A 9 6.39 11.52 9.73
N SER A 10 6.35 10.33 10.33
CA SER A 10 6.69 10.09 11.73
C SER A 10 8.03 9.36 11.88
N THR A 11 8.75 9.60 12.97
CA THR A 11 10.06 8.99 13.23
C THR A 11 9.97 7.93 14.31
N VAL A 12 10.48 6.72 14.07
CA VAL A 12 10.57 5.70 15.14
C VAL A 12 11.74 6.05 16.04
N VAL A 13 11.47 6.32 17.31
CA VAL A 13 12.49 6.63 18.32
C VAL A 13 12.91 5.38 19.07
N SER A 14 11.95 4.50 19.39
CA SER A 14 12.19 3.19 20.01
C SER A 14 11.07 2.20 19.68
N CYS A 15 11.18 0.96 20.14
CA CYS A 15 10.18 -0.10 19.89
C CYS A 15 8.76 0.23 20.36
N ARG A 16 8.59 1.22 21.25
CA ARG A 16 7.29 1.64 21.80
C ARG A 16 7.00 3.12 21.61
N LEU A 17 7.86 3.85 20.89
CA LEU A 17 7.80 5.29 20.76
C LEU A 17 8.01 5.72 19.31
N ILE A 18 6.97 6.31 18.75
CA ILE A 18 6.97 7.00 17.47
C ILE A 18 6.79 8.49 17.74
N ASP A 19 7.62 9.32 17.16
CA ASP A 19 7.45 10.77 17.20
C ASP A 19 6.68 11.22 15.96
N SER A 20 5.44 11.66 16.16
CA SER A 20 4.56 12.17 15.11
C SER A 20 4.58 13.70 15.08
N PRO A 21 4.74 14.32 13.90
CA PRO A 21 4.69 15.78 13.79
C PRO A 21 3.31 16.37 14.08
N VAL A 22 2.25 15.54 14.06
CA VAL A 22 0.86 15.98 14.27
C VAL A 22 0.38 15.64 15.69
N LEU A 23 0.66 14.42 16.15
CA LEU A 23 0.15 13.92 17.43
C LEU A 23 1.18 13.95 18.57
N GLY A 24 2.44 14.30 18.26
CA GLY A 24 3.56 14.20 19.20
C GLY A 24 3.96 12.74 19.46
N PRO A 25 4.45 12.43 20.67
CA PRO A 25 4.82 11.07 21.07
C PRO A 25 3.62 10.11 21.07
N ILE A 26 3.63 9.12 20.16
CA ILE A 26 2.60 8.09 20.06
C ILE A 26 3.20 6.68 20.15
N SER A 27 2.37 5.70 20.48
CA SER A 27 2.75 4.28 20.44
C SER A 27 2.59 3.69 19.03
N VAL A 28 3.15 2.50 18.80
CA VAL A 28 2.98 1.76 17.54
C VAL A 28 1.52 1.42 17.21
N LYS A 29 0.62 1.46 18.21
CA LYS A 29 -0.82 1.22 18.01
C LYS A 29 -1.51 2.39 17.32
N GLU A 30 -0.90 3.56 17.28
CA GLU A 30 -1.48 4.79 16.74
C GLU A 30 -0.98 5.11 15.32
N LEU A 31 -0.10 4.28 14.75
CA LEU A 31 0.26 4.35 13.34
C LEU A 31 -0.99 4.34 12.45
N SER A 32 -0.91 5.00 11.30
CA SER A 32 -2.05 5.07 10.38
C SER A 32 -2.48 3.67 9.89
N GLY A 33 -3.73 3.58 9.45
CA GLY A 33 -4.26 2.37 8.83
C GLY A 33 -3.42 1.94 7.62
N GLY A 34 -2.97 2.90 6.80
CA GLY A 34 -2.12 2.65 5.64
C GLY A 34 -0.78 2.01 6.00
N VAL A 35 -0.05 2.60 6.96
CA VAL A 35 1.23 2.04 7.43
C VAL A 35 1.06 0.63 8.01
N LYS A 36 0.04 0.42 8.85
CA LYS A 36 -0.23 -0.91 9.42
C LYS A 36 -0.54 -1.93 8.33
N THR A 37 -1.33 -1.53 7.35
CA THR A 37 -1.69 -2.39 6.21
C THR A 37 -0.45 -2.75 5.39
N LEU A 38 0.41 -1.79 5.07
CA LEU A 38 1.68 -2.04 4.39
C LEU A 38 2.62 -2.96 5.17
N ILE A 39 2.72 -2.78 6.50
CA ILE A 39 3.52 -3.67 7.37
C ILE A 39 2.97 -5.09 7.29
N ILE A 40 1.66 -5.27 7.42
CA ILE A 40 1.05 -6.60 7.34
C ILE A 40 1.24 -7.19 5.94
N MET A 41 1.01 -6.42 4.88
CA MET A 41 1.27 -6.85 3.49
C MET A 41 2.72 -7.28 3.29
N ALA A 42 3.70 -6.59 3.88
CA ALA A 42 5.12 -6.92 3.74
C ALA A 42 5.49 -8.23 4.45
N PHE A 43 4.97 -8.46 5.66
CA PHE A 43 5.39 -9.57 6.52
C PHE A 43 4.43 -10.77 6.54
N ASP A 44 3.24 -10.68 5.96
CA ASP A 44 2.33 -11.82 5.87
C ASP A 44 2.85 -12.89 4.89
N GLU A 45 2.95 -14.13 5.35
CA GLU A 45 3.35 -15.29 4.56
C GLU A 45 2.18 -16.26 4.34
N SER A 46 0.99 -15.92 4.84
CA SER A 46 -0.19 -16.80 4.80
C SER A 46 -0.98 -16.72 3.49
N GLY A 47 -0.60 -15.83 2.57
CA GLY A 47 -1.27 -15.64 1.28
C GLY A 47 -2.62 -14.96 1.41
N LYS A 48 -2.86 -14.21 2.49
CA LYS A 48 -4.11 -13.48 2.70
C LYS A 48 -4.25 -12.33 1.70
N ILE A 49 -5.49 -12.09 1.29
CA ILE A 49 -5.84 -10.92 0.48
C ILE A 49 -6.08 -9.74 1.41
N PHE A 50 -5.38 -8.63 1.17
CA PHE A 50 -5.49 -7.42 1.98
C PHE A 50 -6.37 -6.37 1.31
N ASN A 51 -7.21 -5.69 2.10
CA ASN A 51 -7.97 -4.55 1.61
C ASN A 51 -7.07 -3.30 1.58
N ALA A 52 -6.61 -2.94 0.39
CA ALA A 52 -5.81 -1.75 0.17
C ALA A 52 -6.67 -0.47 0.04
N SER A 53 -8.00 -0.56 0.09
CA SER A 53 -8.88 0.61 -0.04
C SER A 53 -8.78 1.59 1.12
N ALA A 54 -8.23 1.16 2.26
CA ALA A 54 -7.93 2.04 3.40
C ALA A 54 -6.56 2.74 3.27
N CYS A 55 -5.79 2.41 2.24
CA CYS A 55 -4.55 3.09 1.89
C CYS A 55 -4.86 4.24 0.93
N GLY A 56 -4.19 5.38 1.10
CA GLY A 56 -4.16 6.45 0.09
C GLY A 56 -3.05 6.23 -0.93
N ASP A 57 -2.99 7.10 -1.95
CA ASP A 57 -2.02 7.00 -3.05
C ASP A 57 -0.55 7.04 -2.57
N ASN A 58 -0.28 7.67 -1.42
CA ASN A 58 1.05 7.66 -0.81
C ASN A 58 1.55 6.25 -0.41
N CYS A 59 0.66 5.26 -0.34
CA CYS A 59 1.00 3.86 -0.09
C CYS A 59 1.32 3.09 -1.39
N ALA A 60 0.90 3.59 -2.56
CA ALA A 60 0.94 2.84 -3.83
C ALA A 60 2.36 2.39 -4.20
N LYS A 61 3.35 3.28 -4.07
CA LYS A 61 4.76 2.93 -4.33
C LYS A 61 5.30 1.83 -3.42
N TRP A 62 4.77 1.70 -2.19
CA TRP A 62 5.15 0.65 -1.25
C TRP A 62 4.48 -0.67 -1.60
N ILE A 63 3.22 -0.64 -2.03
CA ILE A 63 2.52 -1.81 -2.57
C ILE A 63 3.31 -2.38 -3.75
N LEU A 64 3.71 -1.55 -4.71
CA LEU A 64 4.54 -1.99 -5.84
C LEU A 64 5.89 -2.56 -5.39
N LYS A 65 6.54 -1.94 -4.41
CA LYS A 65 7.82 -2.42 -3.87
C LYS A 65 7.67 -3.80 -3.21
N ILE A 66 6.57 -4.03 -2.49
CA ILE A 66 6.27 -5.34 -1.87
C ILE A 66 5.95 -6.37 -2.94
N GLY A 67 5.14 -6.03 -3.96
CA GLY A 67 4.82 -6.91 -5.09
C GLY A 67 6.03 -7.34 -5.91
N LYS A 68 7.11 -6.54 -5.93
CA LYS A 68 8.40 -6.94 -6.52
C LYS A 68 9.17 -7.98 -5.69
N GLN A 69 8.86 -8.13 -4.41
CA GLN A 69 9.55 -9.05 -3.50
C GLN A 69 8.80 -10.36 -3.31
N LYS A 70 7.48 -10.33 -3.45
CA LYS A 70 6.62 -11.51 -3.31
C LYS A 70 5.29 -11.32 -4.05
N ASP A 71 4.63 -12.44 -4.33
CA ASP A 71 3.27 -12.40 -4.84
C ASP A 71 2.34 -11.74 -3.81
N LEU A 72 1.62 -10.71 -4.25
CA LEU A 72 0.79 -9.87 -3.40
C LEU A 72 -0.55 -9.64 -4.08
N THR A 73 -1.60 -10.21 -3.50
CA THR A 73 -2.98 -9.94 -3.93
C THR A 73 -3.63 -8.93 -2.99
N ILE A 74 -4.15 -7.84 -3.56
CA ILE A 74 -4.88 -6.80 -2.83
C ILE A 74 -6.27 -6.59 -3.40
N ASN A 75 -7.18 -6.11 -2.57
CA ASN A 75 -8.49 -5.63 -3.00
C ASN A 75 -8.52 -4.10 -2.98
N LEU A 76 -8.98 -3.51 -4.08
CA LEU A 76 -9.19 -2.07 -4.26
C LEU A 76 -10.64 -1.82 -4.65
N ARG A 77 -11.30 -0.89 -3.93
CA ARG A 77 -12.66 -0.40 -4.24
C ARG A 77 -12.66 0.99 -4.87
N HIS A 78 -11.49 1.49 -5.25
CA HIS A 78 -11.27 2.74 -5.95
C HIS A 78 -10.03 2.58 -6.84
N ILE A 79 -9.90 3.46 -7.83
CA ILE A 79 -8.68 3.53 -8.65
C ILE A 79 -7.59 4.20 -7.82
N MET A 80 -6.56 3.43 -7.45
CA MET A 80 -5.37 3.93 -6.78
C MET A 80 -4.37 4.47 -7.81
N GLU A 81 -3.74 5.61 -7.52
CA GLU A 81 -2.69 6.19 -8.36
C GLU A 81 -1.34 5.52 -8.07
N PHE A 82 -0.90 4.62 -8.96
CA PHE A 82 0.38 3.91 -8.84
C PHE A 82 1.59 4.71 -9.36
N GLY A 83 1.36 5.91 -9.91
CA GLY A 83 2.36 6.83 -10.41
C GLY A 83 2.69 6.61 -11.89
N GLU A 84 3.55 7.48 -12.42
CA GLU A 84 3.87 7.50 -13.87
C GLU A 84 4.82 6.37 -14.32
N LYS A 85 5.41 5.64 -13.38
CA LYS A 85 6.36 4.57 -13.71
C LYS A 85 5.61 3.31 -14.15
N GLU A 86 6.19 2.58 -15.08
CA GLU A 86 5.70 1.26 -15.45
C GLU A 86 5.65 0.33 -14.24
N PHE A 87 4.58 -0.45 -14.17
CA PHE A 87 4.34 -1.47 -13.18
C PHE A 87 3.55 -2.60 -13.80
N GLU A 88 3.80 -3.82 -13.37
CA GLU A 88 3.03 -4.97 -13.85
C GLU A 88 2.05 -5.41 -12.77
N ALA A 89 0.78 -5.60 -13.14
CA ALA A 89 -0.23 -6.15 -12.26
C ALA A 89 -1.24 -6.99 -13.04
N LYS A 90 -1.82 -8.00 -12.37
CA LYS A 90 -2.93 -8.78 -12.91
C LYS A 90 -4.25 -8.33 -12.29
N ILE A 91 -5.21 -7.94 -13.12
CA ILE A 91 -6.57 -7.64 -12.68
C ILE A 91 -7.34 -8.94 -12.55
N LEU A 92 -7.53 -9.44 -11.33
CA LEU A 92 -8.15 -10.75 -11.10
C LEU A 92 -9.62 -10.83 -11.57
N ASN A 93 -10.33 -9.70 -11.62
CA ASN A 93 -11.72 -9.64 -12.09
C ASN A 93 -11.85 -10.02 -13.58
N THR A 94 -10.86 -9.68 -14.41
CA THR A 94 -10.87 -9.94 -15.87
C THR A 94 -9.83 -10.96 -16.31
N GLY A 95 -8.80 -11.18 -15.49
CA GLY A 95 -7.63 -11.98 -15.82
C GLY A 95 -6.58 -11.23 -16.65
N GLU A 96 -6.80 -9.95 -16.96
CA GLU A 96 -5.92 -9.14 -17.81
C GLU A 96 -4.65 -8.69 -17.07
N MET A 97 -3.56 -8.58 -17.81
CA MET A 97 -2.30 -8.01 -17.35
C MET A 97 -2.23 -6.53 -17.76
N VAL A 98 -1.79 -5.67 -16.85
CA VAL A 98 -1.58 -4.23 -17.09
C VAL A 98 -0.15 -3.85 -16.76
N HIS A 99 0.39 -2.90 -17.52
CA HIS A 99 1.81 -2.52 -17.46
C HIS A 99 2.03 -1.05 -17.05
N ASN A 100 0.95 -0.28 -16.91
CA ASN A 100 0.97 1.14 -16.59
C ASN A 100 -0.40 1.62 -16.11
N MET A 101 -0.45 2.89 -15.69
CA MET A 101 -1.68 3.52 -15.20
C MET A 101 -2.79 3.60 -16.25
N SER A 102 -2.47 3.82 -17.53
CA SER A 102 -3.48 3.94 -18.58
C SER A 102 -4.24 2.62 -18.78
N GLU A 103 -3.50 1.51 -18.92
CA GLU A 103 -4.06 0.16 -19.02
C GLU A 103 -4.85 -0.21 -17.76
N PHE A 104 -4.30 0.12 -16.58
CA PHE A 104 -4.97 -0.12 -15.31
C PHE A 104 -6.31 0.60 -15.22
N VAL A 105 -6.37 1.89 -15.55
CA VAL A 105 -7.60 2.70 -15.51
C VAL A 105 -8.63 2.19 -16.52
N GLU A 106 -8.20 1.81 -17.73
CA GLU A 106 -9.11 1.31 -18.77
C GLU A 106 -9.86 0.04 -18.35
N ILE A 107 -9.17 -0.86 -17.64
CA ILE A 107 -9.74 -2.13 -17.18
C ILE A 107 -10.45 -1.96 -15.84
N ALA A 108 -9.78 -1.37 -14.85
CA ALA A 108 -10.32 -1.24 -13.50
C ALA A 108 -11.51 -0.28 -13.44
N GLY A 109 -11.57 0.74 -14.31
CA GLY A 109 -12.67 1.71 -14.39
C GLY A 109 -14.04 1.10 -14.68
N ARG A 110 -14.11 -0.16 -15.13
CA ARG A 110 -15.36 -0.90 -15.36
C ARG A 110 -15.93 -1.56 -14.09
N TYR A 111 -15.14 -1.62 -13.01
CA TYR A 111 -15.43 -2.40 -11.81
C TYR A 111 -15.42 -1.59 -10.51
N VAL A 112 -15.19 -0.27 -10.60
CA VAL A 112 -15.26 0.68 -9.48
C VAL A 112 -16.53 1.51 -9.54
#